data_AF-A0A6A0HBQ7-F1
#
_entry.id   AF-A0A6A0HBQ7-F1
#
_cell.length_a   1.000
_cell.length_b   1.000
_cell.length_c   1.000
_cell.angle_alpha   90.00
_cell.angle_beta   90.00
_cell.angle_gamma   90.00
#
_symmetry.space_group_name_H-M   'P 1'
#
loop_
_entity.id
_entity.type
_entity.pdbx_description
1 polymer ?
#
loop_
_entity_poly.entity_id
_entity_poly.type
_entity_poly.pdbx_seq_one_letter_code
_entity_poly.pdbx_strand_id
1 'polypeptide(L)' 'MHACRRLNDYAVTTRFLEAIKAKCGHHEKVIYPYILQEIQPTLTELGISTPEELGYDKPELALKSVY' A
#
# COMPACT_ATOMS: atom_id res chain seq x y z
N MET A 1 -0.15 10.78 -4.89
CA MET A 1 0.65 9.86 -5.74
C MET A 1 1.30 10.55 -6.94
N HIS A 2 0.67 11.54 -7.57
CA HIS A 2 1.30 12.30 -8.67
C HIS A 2 2.67 12.92 -8.31
N ALA A 3 2.90 13.30 -7.05
CA ALA A 3 4.23 13.77 -6.62
C ALA A 3 5.32 12.70 -6.78
N CYS A 4 5.04 11.47 -6.36
CA CYS A 4 5.96 10.34 -6.53
C CYS A 4 6.17 10.02 -8.02
N ARG A 5 5.12 10.12 -8.84
CA ARG A 5 5.24 9.97 -10.30
C ARG A 5 6.12 11.04 -10.94
N ARG A 6 6.00 12.31 -10.52
CA ARG A 6 6.88 13.40 -11.01
C ARG A 6 8.35 13.16 -10.68
N LEU A 7 8.63 12.50 -9.55
CA LEU A 7 9.99 12.13 -9.13
C LEU A 7 10.43 10.76 -9.65
N ASN A 8 9.59 10.07 -10.43
CA ASN A 8 9.80 8.68 -10.88
C ASN A 8 10.06 7.68 -9.73
N ASP A 9 9.50 7.93 -8.55
CA ASP A 9 9.69 7.09 -7.38
C ASP A 9 8.49 6.16 -7.15
N TYR A 10 8.63 4.92 -7.58
CA TYR A 10 7.61 3.89 -7.40
C TYR A 10 7.63 3.29 -5.99
N ALA A 11 8.82 3.09 -5.41
CA ALA A 11 8.97 2.46 -4.10
C ALA A 11 8.31 3.27 -2.98
N VAL A 12 8.48 4.59 -2.99
CA VAL A 12 7.82 5.48 -2.02
C VAL A 12 6.31 5.47 -2.19
N THR A 13 5.80 5.28 -3.42
CA THR A 13 4.37 5.17 -3.68
C THR A 13 3.78 3.94 -3.00
N THR A 14 4.40 2.77 -3.16
CA THR A 14 3.99 1.53 -2.46
C THR A 14 4.12 1.68 -0.95
N ARG A 15 5.22 2.28 -0.48
CA ARG A 15 5.45 2.52 0.96
C ARG A 15 4.41 3.44 1.59
N PHE A 16 3.92 4.41 0.82
CA PHE A 16 2.86 5.30 1.26
C PHE A 16 1.53 4.58 1.45
N LEU A 17 1.19 3.63 0.56
CA LEU A 17 0.01 2.77 0.71
C LEU A 17 0.09 1.88 1.95
N GLU A 18 1.25 1.27 2.19
CA GLU A 18 1.50 0.51 3.43
C GLU A 18 1.33 1.38 4.68
N ALA A 19 1.84 2.61 4.65
CA ALA A 19 1.71 3.55 5.75
C ALA A 19 0.23 3.92 6.01
N ILE A 20 -0.57 4.11 4.96
CA ILE A 20 -2.02 4.35 5.10
C ILE A 20 -2.70 3.15 5.78
N LYS A 21 -2.39 1.93 5.32
CA LYS A 21 -2.91 0.69 5.92
C LYS A 21 -2.56 0.61 7.41
N ALA A 22 -1.29 0.82 7.76
CA ALA A 22 -0.82 0.81 9.14
C ALA A 22 -1.49 1.91 10.00
N LYS A 23 -1.76 3.08 9.43
CA LYS A 23 -2.45 4.19 10.13
C LYS A 23 -3.92 3.92 10.43
N CYS A 24 -4.55 2.97 9.73
CA CYS A 24 -5.93 2.57 10.01
C CYS A 24 -6.08 1.77 11.31
N GLY A 25 -5.00 1.18 11.83
CA GLY A 25 -4.99 0.45 13.11
C GLY A 25 -6.04 -0.65 13.16
N HIS A 26 -6.85 -0.70 14.23
CA HIS A 26 -7.88 -1.73 14.40
C HIS A 26 -9.01 -1.69 13.35
N HIS A 27 -9.16 -0.56 12.65
CA HIS A 27 -10.20 -0.37 11.63
C HIS A 27 -9.69 -0.58 10.21
N GLU A 28 -8.48 -1.13 10.04
CA GLU A 28 -7.87 -1.42 8.74
C GLU A 28 -8.84 -2.11 7.77
N LYS A 29 -9.52 -3.16 8.23
CA LYS A 29 -10.45 -3.96 7.40
C LYS A 29 -11.65 -3.19 6.86
N VAL A 30 -11.96 -2.01 7.41
CA VAL A 30 -13.09 -1.18 7.00
C VAL A 30 -12.59 0.05 6.24
N ILE A 31 -11.57 0.73 6.76
CA ILE A 31 -11.10 2.01 6.24
C ILE A 31 -10.20 1.82 5.02
N TYR A 32 -9.28 0.84 5.04
CA TYR A 32 -8.30 0.67 3.95
C TYR A 32 -8.98 0.28 2.61
N PRO A 33 -9.95 -0.67 2.57
CA PRO A 33 -10.69 -0.95 1.34
C PRO A 33 -11.48 0.25 0.81
N TYR A 34 -12.05 1.06 1.71
CA TYR A 34 -12.73 2.29 1.33
C TYR A 34 -11.78 3.30 0.67
N ILE A 35 -10.59 3.52 1.25
CA ILE A 35 -9.58 4.40 0.66
C ILE A 35 -9.15 3.87 -0.71
N LEU A 36 -8.90 2.56 -0.85
CA LEU A 36 -8.53 1.95 -2.12
C LEU A 36 -9.61 2.16 -3.20
N GLN A 37 -10.89 2.04 -2.84
CA GLN A 37 -12.00 2.31 -3.75
C GLN A 37 -11.96 3.75 -4.29
N GLU A 38 -11.77 4.73 -3.41
CA GLU A 38 -11.77 6.15 -3.79
C GLU A 38 -10.54 6.52 -4.64
N ILE A 39 -9.38 5.92 -4.38
CA ILE A 39 -8.14 6.21 -5.13
C ILE A 39 -7.94 5.30 -6.35
N GLN A 40 -8.80 4.29 -6.57
CA GLN A 40 -8.72 3.35 -7.69
C GLN A 40 -8.52 4.01 -9.07
N PRO A 41 -9.21 5.13 -9.40
CA PRO A 41 -8.98 5.81 -10.67
C PRO A 41 -7.54 6.31 -10.82
N THR A 42 -6.97 6.86 -9.74
CA THR A 42 -5.58 7.37 -9.74
C THR A 42 -4.54 6.25 -9.79
N LEU A 43 -4.83 5.09 -9.18
CA LEU A 43 -3.97 3.91 -9.28
C LEU A 43 -3.93 3.38 -10.71
N THR A 44 -5.08 3.37 -11.38
CA THR A 44 -5.23 2.90 -12.76
C THR A 44 -4.57 3.86 -13.76
N GLU A 45 -4.77 5.17 -13.58
CA GLU A 45 -4.16 6.21 -14.41
C GLU A 45 -2.63 6.16 -14.36
N LEU A 46 -2.07 5.99 -13.16
CA LEU A 46 -0.63 6.03 -12.93
C LEU A 46 0.06 4.66 -13.07
N GLY A 47 -0.71 3.58 -13.22
CA GLY A 47 -0.19 2.20 -13.30
C GLY A 47 0.47 1.73 -12.00
N ILE A 48 -0.11 2.07 -10.85
CA ILE A 48 0.41 1.72 -9.52
C ILE A 48 -0.30 0.46 -9.02
N SER A 49 0.49 -0.57 -8.68
CA SER A 49 0.03 -1.77 -8.00
C SER A 49 -0.05 -1.57 -6.49
N THR A 50 -1.04 -2.20 -5.88
CA THR A 50 -1.20 -2.24 -4.42
C THR A 50 -0.15 -3.15 -3.76
N PRO A 51 0.21 -2.92 -2.48
CA PRO A 51 1.09 -3.84 -1.74
C PRO A 51 0.59 -5.29 -1.75
N GLU A 52 -0.73 -5.49 -1.78
CA GLU A 52 -1.38 -6.81 -1.85
C GLU A 52 -1.12 -7.51 -3.20
N GLU A 53 -1.25 -6.80 -4.31
CA GLU A 53 -0.97 -7.34 -5.66
C GLU A 53 0.51 -7.67 -5.85
N LEU A 54 1.40 -6.94 -5.18
CA LEU A 54 2.84 -7.17 -5.21
C LEU A 54 3.30 -8.28 -4.24
N GLY A 55 2.42 -8.75 -3.34
CA GLY A 55 2.75 -9.75 -2.33
C GLY A 55 3.45 -9.20 -1.07
N TYR A 56 3.58 -7.88 -0.94
CA TYR A 56 4.22 -7.22 0.20
C TYR A 56 3.31 -7.05 1.42
N ASP A 57 2.07 -7.55 1.37
CA ASP A 57 1.18 -7.64 2.54
C ASP A 57 1.80 -8.43 3.70
N LYS A 58 2.69 -9.37 3.38
CA LYS A 58 3.35 -10.24 4.37
C LYS A 58 4.85 -10.02 4.35
N PRO A 59 5.51 -10.00 5.52
CA PRO A 59 6.96 -9.89 5.58
C PRO A 59 7.61 -11.13 4.96
N GLU A 60 8.40 -10.94 3.90
CA GLU A 60 9.08 -12.03 3.18
C GLU A 60 10.15 -12.75 4.02
N LEU A 61 10.78 -12.03 4.96
CA LEU A 61 11.89 -12.51 5.78
C LEU A 61 11.54 -12.59 7.27
N ALA A 62 10.26 -12.65 7.63
CA ALA A 62 9.88 -12.84 9.04
C ALA A 62 10.26 -14.25 9.50
N LEU A 63 11.31 -14.35 10.32
CA LEU A 63 11.61 -15.56 11.09
C LEU A 63 10.46 -15.84 12.05
N LYS A 64 10.01 -17.10 12.08
CA LYS A 64 9.05 -17.55 13.10
C LYS A 64 9.69 -17.37 14.48
N SER A 65 8.97 -16.76 15.41
CA SER A 65 9.37 -16.78 16.82
C SER A 65 9.48 -18.23 17.27
N VAL A 66 10.64 -18.59 17.81
CA VAL A 66 10.93 -19.90 18.41
C VAL A 66 10.72 -19.90 19.93
N TYR A 67 10.16 -18.82 20.46
CA TYR A 67 9.86 -18.60 21.88
C TYR A 67 8.36 -18.35 22.07
#